data_AF-A0AAV8DR59-F1
#
_entry.id   AF-A0AAV8DR59-F1
#
_cell.length_a   1.000
_cell.length_b   1.000
_cell.length_c   1.000
_cell.angle_alpha   90.00
_cell.angle_beta   90.00
_cell.angle_gamma   90.00
#
_symmetry.space_group_name_H-M   'P 1'
#
loop_
_entity.id
_entity.type
_entity.pdbx_description
1 polymer ?
#
loop_
_entity_poly.entity_id
_entity_poly.type
_entity_poly.pdbx_seq_one_letter_code
_entity_poly.pdbx_strand_id
1 'polypeptide(L)'
;MQFETETVVERELTLSEEQLASKYKDRLDQSYKGLIHEVFTKILRGLSGSKVTRPGSFRSAQDGYAVKSSLKAEDGLLYPLEKGFFFLPKPPTLILHDEIEYMEFERHGAGGSSVSSHYFDLLVRLKSEQEHLFRNIQRNEYHNLFNFISGKGLKILNIGEVQTTAGVAAVLQNTDDRTVDPYLVGLENQAGDESDEEDEDFVADKDDSGSPTDDSDEE
;
A
#
# COMPACT_ATOMS: atom_id res chain seq x y z
N MET A 1 -20.29 13.77 -10.37
CA MET A 1 -20.97 13.14 -11.52
C MET A 1 -20.50 11.70 -11.59
N GLN A 2 -21.40 10.75 -11.81
CA GLN A 2 -21.09 9.33 -11.93
C GLN A 2 -21.60 8.86 -13.29
N PHE A 3 -20.77 8.09 -13.99
CA PHE A 3 -21.08 7.55 -15.30
C PHE A 3 -20.96 6.02 -15.25
N GLU A 4 -21.78 5.33 -16.03
CA GLU A 4 -21.60 3.91 -16.31
C GLU A 4 -20.38 3.72 -17.22
N THR A 5 -19.51 2.76 -16.87
CA THR A 5 -18.20 2.59 -17.52
C THR A 5 -18.26 1.98 -18.90
N GLU A 6 -19.30 1.20 -19.21
CA GLU A 6 -19.42 0.46 -20.48
C GLU A 6 -20.35 1.14 -21.49
N THR A 7 -20.97 2.25 -21.10
CA THR A 7 -21.98 2.93 -21.92
C THR A 7 -21.31 3.73 -23.03
N VAL A 8 -21.50 3.29 -24.27
CA VAL A 8 -21.02 3.96 -25.49
C VAL A 8 -22.04 4.99 -25.96
N VAL A 9 -21.58 6.18 -26.31
CA VAL A 9 -22.40 7.27 -26.83
C VAL A 9 -21.82 7.78 -28.14
N GLU A 10 -22.71 8.27 -29.00
CA GLU A 10 -22.39 8.99 -30.23
C GLU A 10 -23.09 10.36 -30.15
N ARG A 11 -22.30 11.44 -30.23
CA ARG A 11 -22.78 12.81 -30.04
C ARG A 11 -22.15 13.75 -31.04
N GLU A 12 -23.00 14.53 -31.70
CA GLU A 12 -22.61 15.64 -32.55
C GLU A 12 -22.77 16.95 -31.78
N LEU A 13 -21.78 17.83 -31.86
CA LEU A 13 -21.85 19.14 -31.24
C LEU A 13 -22.67 20.08 -32.11
N THR A 14 -23.63 20.78 -31.50
CA THR A 14 -24.41 21.83 -32.16
C THR A 14 -23.63 23.15 -32.17
N LEU A 15 -22.43 23.14 -32.78
CA LEU A 15 -21.58 24.31 -33.00
C LEU A 15 -21.48 24.60 -34.51
N SER A 16 -21.40 25.88 -34.86
CA SER A 16 -21.12 26.27 -36.25
C SER A 16 -19.67 26.01 -36.63
N GLU A 17 -19.41 25.76 -37.92
CA GLU A 17 -18.04 25.54 -38.44
C GLU A 17 -17.12 26.73 -38.15
N GLU A 18 -17.65 27.95 -38.20
CA GLU A 18 -16.90 29.17 -37.86
C GLU A 18 -16.46 29.18 -36.38
N GLN A 19 -17.33 28.76 -35.45
CA GLN A 19 -16.98 28.70 -34.03
C GLN A 19 -15.97 27.59 -33.74
N LEU A 20 -16.10 26.45 -34.42
CA LEU A 20 -15.16 25.34 -34.31
C LEU A 20 -13.77 25.75 -34.83
N ALA A 21 -13.72 26.39 -36.00
CA ALA A 21 -12.47 26.81 -36.65
C ALA A 21 -11.79 28.02 -35.98
N SER A 22 -12.56 28.92 -35.36
CA SER A 22 -12.00 30.13 -34.73
C SER A 22 -11.63 29.92 -33.27
N LYS A 23 -12.57 29.46 -32.43
CA LYS A 23 -12.41 29.44 -30.96
C LYS A 23 -11.91 28.10 -30.43
N TYR A 24 -12.24 27.01 -31.09
CA TYR A 24 -12.00 25.65 -30.59
C TYR A 24 -11.13 24.81 -31.53
N LYS A 25 -10.38 25.47 -32.41
CA LYS A 25 -9.46 24.82 -33.33
C LYS A 25 -8.51 23.90 -32.56
N ASP A 26 -8.39 22.66 -33.02
CA ASP A 26 -7.56 21.59 -32.41
C ASP A 26 -7.97 21.22 -30.97
N ARG A 27 -9.11 21.72 -30.46
CA ARG A 27 -9.62 21.48 -29.11
C ARG A 27 -10.93 20.70 -29.09
N LEU A 28 -11.77 20.87 -30.11
CA LEU A 28 -13.03 20.16 -30.24
C LEU A 28 -13.20 19.62 -31.66
N ASP A 29 -13.69 18.39 -31.77
CA ASP A 29 -14.21 17.78 -32.99
C ASP A 29 -15.73 18.01 -33.12
N GLN A 30 -16.25 17.94 -34.34
CA GLN A 30 -17.69 18.11 -34.60
C GLN A 30 -18.52 16.91 -34.08
N SER A 31 -17.96 15.70 -34.12
CA SER A 31 -18.63 14.46 -33.71
C SER A 31 -17.72 13.62 -32.82
N TYR A 32 -18.30 12.99 -31.81
CA TYR A 32 -17.62 12.12 -30.86
C TYR A 32 -18.33 10.79 -30.75
N LYS A 33 -17.54 9.71 -30.71
CA LYS A 33 -18.01 8.35 -30.44
C LYS A 33 -17.07 7.67 -29.46
N GLY A 34 -17.62 7.01 -28.45
CA GLY A 34 -16.84 6.28 -27.45
C GLY A 34 -17.57 6.15 -26.12
N LEU A 35 -16.85 5.73 -25.09
CA LEU A 35 -17.41 5.62 -23.74
C LEU A 35 -17.85 6.99 -23.22
N ILE A 36 -19.00 7.04 -22.55
CA ILE A 36 -19.64 8.29 -22.12
C ILE A 36 -18.70 9.16 -21.26
N HIS A 37 -17.95 8.55 -20.35
CA HIS A 37 -17.01 9.28 -19.48
C HIS A 37 -15.83 9.87 -20.28
N GLU A 38 -15.36 9.19 -21.33
CA GLU A 38 -14.30 9.68 -22.19
C GLU A 38 -14.78 10.82 -23.08
N VAL A 39 -15.94 10.65 -23.72
CA VAL A 39 -16.55 11.67 -24.57
C VAL A 39 -16.81 12.93 -23.75
N PHE A 40 -17.42 12.80 -22.57
CA PHE A 40 -17.66 13.92 -21.66
C PHE A 40 -16.36 14.64 -21.28
N THR A 41 -15.32 13.88 -20.90
CA THR A 41 -14.03 14.44 -20.48
C THR A 41 -13.30 15.15 -21.62
N LYS A 42 -13.36 14.60 -22.85
CA LYS A 42 -12.77 15.22 -24.05
C LYS A 42 -13.45 16.55 -24.37
N ILE A 43 -14.78 16.58 -24.38
CA ILE A 43 -15.56 17.80 -24.64
C ILE A 43 -15.29 18.85 -23.55
N LEU A 44 -15.34 18.46 -22.27
CA LEU A 44 -15.11 19.39 -21.16
C LEU A 44 -13.69 19.97 -21.18
N ARG A 45 -12.67 19.16 -21.50
CA ARG A 45 -11.30 19.63 -21.72
C ARG A 45 -11.22 20.60 -22.89
N GLY A 46 -11.85 20.27 -24.01
CA GLY A 46 -11.89 21.11 -25.20
C GLY A 46 -12.52 22.47 -24.93
N LEU A 47 -13.62 22.51 -24.17
CA LEU A 47 -14.32 23.75 -23.78
C LEU A 47 -13.54 24.56 -22.74
N SER A 48 -13.15 23.94 -21.62
CA SER A 48 -12.50 24.64 -20.51
C SER A 48 -11.04 25.03 -20.78
N GLY A 49 -10.33 24.25 -21.59
CA GLY A 49 -8.88 24.39 -21.78
C GLY A 49 -8.08 23.86 -20.58
N SER A 50 -8.76 23.37 -19.54
CA SER A 50 -8.15 22.85 -18.34
C SER A 50 -7.63 21.43 -18.56
N LYS A 51 -6.50 21.11 -17.93
CA LYS A 51 -5.97 19.75 -17.91
C LYS A 51 -6.86 18.87 -17.03
N VAL A 52 -7.03 17.62 -17.46
CA VAL A 52 -7.76 16.62 -16.70
C VAL A 52 -6.78 15.89 -15.80
N THR A 53 -6.99 15.96 -14.49
CA THR A 53 -6.23 15.16 -13.53
C THR A 53 -6.66 13.70 -13.63
N ARG A 54 -5.68 12.81 -13.84
CA ARG A 54 -5.89 11.37 -13.89
C ARG A 54 -5.36 10.71 -12.61
N PRO A 55 -5.78 9.47 -12.30
CA PRO A 55 -5.16 8.70 -11.23
C PRO A 55 -3.63 8.65 -11.37
N GLY A 56 -2.93 8.74 -10.24
CA GLY A 56 -1.47 8.76 -10.19
C GLY A 56 -0.84 7.37 -10.24
N SER A 57 0.41 7.30 -9.78
CA SER A 57 1.16 6.06 -9.64
C SER A 57 0.75 5.19 -8.44
N PHE A 58 -0.07 5.74 -7.52
CA PHE A 58 -0.54 5.00 -6.35
C PHE A 58 -1.32 3.75 -6.76
N ARG A 59 -1.09 2.65 -6.02
CA ARG A 59 -1.89 1.43 -6.07
C ARG A 59 -2.25 1.00 -4.66
N SER A 60 -3.51 0.66 -4.45
CA SER A 60 -4.01 0.10 -3.20
C SER A 60 -3.63 -1.38 -3.07
N ALA A 61 -3.91 -1.98 -1.93
CA ALA A 61 -3.64 -3.41 -1.69
C ALA A 61 -4.42 -4.34 -2.63
N GLN A 62 -5.48 -3.83 -3.25
CA GLN A 62 -6.31 -4.53 -4.23
C GLN A 62 -6.06 -4.06 -5.67
N ASP A 63 -4.90 -3.45 -5.94
CA ASP A 63 -4.52 -2.86 -7.23
C ASP A 63 -5.49 -1.77 -7.73
N GLY A 64 -6.20 -1.12 -6.79
CA GLY A 64 -7.07 0.02 -7.05
C GLY A 64 -6.32 1.36 -7.01
N TYR A 65 -7.02 2.44 -7.37
CA TYR A 65 -6.46 3.81 -7.37
C TYR A 65 -6.78 4.63 -6.11
N ALA A 66 -7.48 4.02 -5.15
CA ALA A 66 -7.98 4.69 -3.96
C ALA A 66 -8.01 3.74 -2.78
N VAL A 67 -8.03 4.31 -1.58
CA VAL A 67 -8.24 3.58 -0.33
C VAL A 67 -9.61 3.93 0.25
N LYS A 68 -10.27 2.94 0.85
CA LYS A 68 -11.49 3.19 1.62
C LYS A 68 -11.12 3.89 2.92
N SER A 69 -11.85 4.96 3.23
CA SER A 69 -11.65 5.74 4.45
C SER A 69 -12.92 6.50 4.80
N SER A 70 -13.00 7.04 6.00
CA SER A 70 -14.07 7.93 6.42
C SER A 70 -13.49 9.32 6.73
N LEU A 71 -14.10 10.39 6.22
CA LEU A 71 -13.74 11.75 6.60
C LEU A 71 -14.88 12.33 7.42
N LYS A 72 -14.61 12.68 8.68
CA LYS A 72 -15.64 13.02 9.67
C LYS A 72 -16.61 11.83 9.87
N ALA A 73 -17.89 12.01 9.55
CA ALA A 73 -18.93 10.98 9.68
C ALA A 73 -19.32 10.34 8.33
N GLU A 74 -18.59 10.65 7.26
CA GLU A 74 -18.92 10.22 5.89
C GLU A 74 -17.91 9.20 5.40
N ASP A 75 -18.41 8.04 4.96
CA ASP A 75 -17.60 7.01 4.32
C ASP A 75 -17.34 7.34 2.85
N GLY A 76 -16.14 7.02 2.39
CA GLY A 76 -15.72 7.37 1.05
C GLY A 76 -14.43 6.71 0.59
N LEU A 77 -13.87 7.31 -0.45
CA LEU A 77 -12.65 6.89 -1.12
C LEU A 77 -11.69 8.07 -1.12
N LEU A 78 -10.50 7.83 -0.58
CA LEU A 78 -9.36 8.74 -0.67
C LEU A 78 -8.51 8.33 -1.87
N TYR A 79 -8.36 9.23 -2.83
CA TYR A 79 -7.55 9.07 -4.03
C TYR A 79 -6.22 9.81 -3.85
N PRO A 80 -5.10 9.12 -3.68
CA PRO A 80 -3.77 9.73 -3.77
C PRO A 80 -3.45 10.05 -5.24
N LEU A 81 -3.33 11.34 -5.56
CA LEU A 81 -3.06 11.87 -6.90
C LEU A 81 -1.63 12.38 -6.99
N GLU A 82 -1.17 12.68 -8.21
CA GLU A 82 0.18 13.16 -8.45
C GLU A 82 0.54 14.46 -7.70
N LYS A 83 -0.47 15.30 -7.45
CA LYS A 83 -0.31 16.65 -6.86
C LYS A 83 -1.20 16.91 -5.65
N GLY A 84 -1.84 15.89 -5.10
CA GLY A 84 -2.78 16.07 -3.99
C GLY A 84 -3.50 14.80 -3.59
N PHE A 85 -4.36 14.92 -2.59
CA PHE A 85 -5.32 13.91 -2.19
C PHE A 85 -6.72 14.39 -2.53
N PHE A 86 -7.56 13.49 -3.04
CA PHE A 86 -8.96 13.81 -3.34
C PHE A 86 -9.89 12.82 -2.68
N PHE A 87 -10.77 13.31 -1.81
CA PHE A 87 -11.77 12.50 -1.12
C PHE A 87 -13.15 12.68 -1.74
N LEU A 88 -13.84 11.58 -1.98
CA LEU A 88 -15.19 11.47 -2.52
C LEU A 88 -16.00 10.47 -1.68
N PRO A 89 -17.33 10.54 -1.62
CA PRO A 89 -18.20 11.42 -2.40
C PRO A 89 -18.61 12.71 -1.70
N LYS A 90 -18.62 12.77 -0.35
CA LYS A 90 -19.18 13.91 0.40
C LYS A 90 -18.39 14.22 1.68
N PRO A 91 -18.10 15.51 1.94
CA PRO A 91 -17.94 16.56 0.94
C PRO A 91 -16.75 16.21 0.01
N PRO A 92 -16.85 16.45 -1.31
CA PRO A 92 -15.69 16.37 -2.19
C PRO A 92 -14.58 17.29 -1.65
N THR A 93 -13.44 16.71 -1.30
CA THR A 93 -12.36 17.43 -0.62
C THR A 93 -11.06 17.21 -1.36
N LEU A 94 -10.54 18.26 -1.99
CA LEU A 94 -9.24 18.26 -2.67
C LEU A 94 -8.21 18.96 -1.77
N ILE A 95 -7.12 18.26 -1.48
CA ILE A 95 -6.00 18.76 -0.67
C ILE A 95 -4.76 18.70 -1.56
N LEU A 96 -4.15 19.85 -1.87
CA LEU A 96 -2.95 19.87 -2.71
C LEU A 96 -1.71 19.57 -1.87
N HIS A 97 -0.72 18.88 -2.46
CA HIS A 97 0.55 18.59 -1.77
C HIS A 97 1.24 19.86 -1.26
N ASP A 98 1.15 20.95 -2.02
CA ASP A 98 1.76 22.24 -1.67
C ASP A 98 1.10 22.90 -0.45
N GLU A 99 -0.10 22.47 -0.07
CA GLU A 99 -0.85 22.98 1.10
C GLU A 99 -0.55 22.18 2.37
N ILE A 100 0.05 20.99 2.24
CA ILE A 100 0.33 20.10 3.37
C ILE A 100 1.57 20.59 4.13
N GLU A 101 1.44 20.65 5.45
CA GLU A 101 2.56 20.90 6.36
C GLU A 101 3.22 19.58 6.77
N TYR A 102 2.43 18.63 7.24
CA TYR A 102 2.86 17.26 7.53
C TYR A 102 1.67 16.29 7.54
N MET A 103 1.99 15.01 7.56
CA MET A 103 1.03 13.91 7.70
C MET A 103 1.44 13.02 8.87
N GLU A 104 0.47 12.35 9.49
CA GLU A 104 0.71 11.46 10.63
C GLU A 104 -0.15 10.21 10.51
N PHE A 105 0.44 9.06 10.82
CA PHE A 105 -0.25 7.78 10.86
C PHE A 105 -0.59 7.44 12.30
N GLU A 106 -1.87 7.54 12.65
CA GLU A 106 -2.38 7.25 13.98
C GLU A 106 -2.88 5.80 14.06
N ARG A 107 -2.40 5.02 15.03
CA ARG A 107 -2.93 3.67 15.27
C ARG A 107 -4.11 3.74 16.21
N HIS A 108 -5.24 3.17 15.82
CA HIS A 108 -6.29 2.89 16.77
C HIS A 108 -5.79 1.82 17.75
N GLY A 109 -5.51 2.18 19.01
CA GLY A 109 -5.05 1.20 19.99
C GLY A 109 -4.26 1.72 21.18
N ALA A 110 -3.93 3.01 21.26
CA ALA A 110 -3.22 3.59 22.41
C ALA A 110 -4.01 3.56 23.75
N GLY A 111 -5.13 2.82 23.84
CA GLY A 111 -6.06 2.77 24.98
C GLY A 111 -6.56 1.37 25.38
N GLY A 112 -5.76 0.31 25.20
CA GLY A 112 -5.97 -0.98 25.89
C GLY A 112 -7.16 -1.85 25.43
N SER A 113 -7.83 -1.53 24.32
CA SER A 113 -8.88 -2.39 23.75
C SER A 113 -8.36 -3.17 22.53
N SER A 114 -8.25 -4.49 22.66
CA SER A 114 -7.65 -5.46 21.72
C SER A 114 -8.32 -5.57 20.33
N VAL A 115 -9.37 -4.81 20.05
CA VAL A 115 -10.20 -4.98 18.84
C VAL A 115 -9.72 -4.17 17.63
N SER A 116 -8.80 -3.22 17.80
CA SER A 116 -8.53 -2.21 16.76
C SER A 116 -7.20 -2.32 15.99
N SER A 117 -6.57 -3.49 15.96
CA SER A 117 -5.31 -3.71 15.23
C SER A 117 -5.46 -3.75 13.69
N HIS A 118 -6.68 -3.75 13.15
CA HIS A 118 -6.94 -3.92 11.71
C HIS A 118 -7.01 -2.61 10.92
N TYR A 119 -7.13 -1.46 11.60
CA TYR A 119 -7.32 -0.16 10.99
C TYR A 119 -6.37 0.88 11.57
N PHE A 120 -6.09 1.93 10.79
CA PHE A 120 -5.36 3.10 11.23
C PHE A 120 -6.01 4.37 10.64
N ASP A 121 -5.64 5.50 11.19
CA ASP A 121 -6.07 6.81 10.73
C ASP A 121 -4.90 7.58 10.14
N LEU A 122 -5.20 8.43 9.15
CA LEU A 122 -4.25 9.31 8.50
C LEU A 122 -4.66 10.75 8.75
N LEU A 123 -3.89 11.44 9.58
CA LEU A 123 -4.02 12.87 9.80
C LEU A 123 -3.23 13.63 8.73
N VAL A 124 -3.87 14.61 8.10
CA VAL A 124 -3.24 15.55 7.18
C VAL A 124 -3.37 16.94 7.76
N ARG A 125 -2.24 17.53 8.19
CA ARG A 125 -2.17 18.90 8.68
C ARG A 125 -1.78 19.83 7.53
N LEU A 126 -2.60 20.83 7.27
CA LEU A 126 -2.32 21.87 6.29
C LEU A 126 -1.51 23.01 6.92
N LYS A 127 -0.79 23.75 6.07
CA LYS A 127 -0.07 24.98 6.45
C LYS A 127 -1.00 26.06 7.01
N SER A 128 -2.30 25.97 6.74
CA SER A 128 -3.35 26.83 7.30
C SER A 128 -3.82 26.41 8.69
N GLU A 129 -3.14 25.46 9.33
CA GLU A 129 -3.52 24.83 10.61
C GLU A 129 -4.80 23.99 10.56
N GLN A 130 -5.42 23.85 9.39
CA GLN A 130 -6.56 22.96 9.20
C GLN A 130 -6.13 21.49 9.18
N GLU A 131 -6.93 20.63 9.79
CA GLU A 131 -6.70 19.18 9.86
C GLU A 131 -7.77 18.40 9.10
N HIS A 132 -7.31 17.38 8.38
CA HIS A 132 -8.16 16.36 7.77
C HIS A 132 -7.75 14.99 8.31
N LEU A 133 -8.59 14.43 9.18
CA LEU A 133 -8.42 13.10 9.73
C LEU A 133 -9.23 12.07 8.93
N PHE A 134 -8.53 11.24 8.16
CA PHE A 134 -9.10 10.12 7.43
C PHE A 134 -9.05 8.87 8.28
N ARG A 135 -10.22 8.35 8.64
CA ARG A 135 -10.37 7.23 9.57
C ARG A 135 -10.62 5.91 8.87
N ASN A 136 -10.52 4.81 9.63
CA ASN A 136 -10.95 3.47 9.22
C ASN A 136 -10.22 2.95 7.98
N ILE A 137 -8.95 3.33 7.79
CA ILE A 137 -8.13 2.81 6.68
C ILE A 137 -7.60 1.43 7.06
N GLN A 138 -7.78 0.44 6.18
CA GLN A 138 -7.30 -0.91 6.44
C GLN A 138 -5.78 -0.97 6.56
N ARG A 139 -5.26 -1.74 7.52
CA ARG A 139 -3.82 -1.86 7.78
C ARG A 139 -2.99 -2.32 6.59
N ASN A 140 -3.55 -3.14 5.70
CA ASN A 140 -2.88 -3.57 4.47
C ASN A 140 -2.56 -2.41 3.50
N GLU A 141 -3.26 -1.28 3.61
CA GLU A 141 -2.98 -0.07 2.82
C GLU A 141 -1.84 0.78 3.37
N TYR A 142 -1.38 0.50 4.60
CA TYR A 142 -0.37 1.31 5.29
C TYR A 142 0.91 1.46 4.48
N HIS A 143 1.48 0.34 4.02
CA HIS A 143 2.75 0.35 3.31
C HIS A 143 2.64 1.08 1.96
N ASN A 144 1.54 0.88 1.24
CA ASN A 144 1.28 1.54 -0.04
C ASN A 144 1.18 3.07 0.12
N LEU A 145 0.41 3.53 1.12
CA LEU A 145 0.28 4.96 1.42
C LEU A 145 1.59 5.55 1.92
N PHE A 146 2.28 4.87 2.84
CA PHE A 146 3.57 5.32 3.36
C PHE A 146 4.61 5.48 2.25
N ASN A 147 4.75 4.48 1.38
CA ASN A 147 5.68 4.53 0.25
C ASN A 147 5.32 5.64 -0.74
N PHE A 148 4.03 5.82 -1.02
CA PHE A 148 3.57 6.89 -1.90
C PHE A 148 3.87 8.27 -1.33
N ILE A 149 3.49 8.52 -0.07
CA ILE A 149 3.70 9.80 0.62
C ILE A 149 5.20 10.11 0.72
N SER A 150 6.00 9.13 1.12
CA SER A 150 7.47 9.25 1.18
C SER A 150 8.08 9.50 -0.20
N GLY A 151 7.60 8.79 -1.22
CA GLY A 151 8.03 8.96 -2.61
C GLY A 151 7.65 10.32 -3.21
N LYS A 152 6.60 10.96 -2.70
CA LYS A 152 6.26 12.36 -3.01
C LYS A 152 7.07 13.39 -2.21
N GLY A 153 7.89 12.96 -1.26
CA GLY A 153 8.68 13.84 -0.40
C GLY A 153 7.83 14.62 0.61
N LEU A 154 6.63 14.15 0.94
CA LEU A 154 5.78 14.76 1.95
C LEU A 154 6.30 14.42 3.36
N LYS A 155 6.24 15.40 4.26
CA LYS A 155 6.71 15.23 5.64
C LYS A 155 5.76 14.33 6.42
N ILE A 156 6.29 13.28 7.04
CA ILE A 156 5.54 12.39 7.94
C ILE A 156 6.08 12.57 9.37
N LEU A 157 5.20 12.90 10.33
CA LEU A 157 5.51 12.89 11.76
C LEU A 157 5.20 11.50 12.35
N ASN A 158 5.95 11.10 13.39
CA ASN A 158 5.92 9.78 14.06
C ASN A 158 6.60 8.61 13.34
N ILE A 159 7.56 8.88 12.45
CA ILE A 159 8.45 7.82 11.92
C ILE A 159 9.27 7.15 13.06
N GLY A 160 9.57 7.89 14.14
CA GLY A 160 10.48 7.46 15.22
C GLY A 160 9.96 6.36 16.16
N GLU A 161 8.65 6.19 16.34
CA GLU A 161 8.11 5.07 17.12
C GLU A 161 8.02 3.76 16.31
N VAL A 162 8.09 3.87 14.97
CA VAL A 162 8.01 2.73 14.03
C VAL A 162 9.39 2.32 13.50
N GLN A 163 10.41 3.18 13.65
CA GLN A 163 11.79 2.95 13.17
C GLN A 163 12.70 2.22 14.15
N THR A 164 12.21 1.69 15.27
CA THR A 164 12.91 0.53 15.82
C THR A 164 12.68 -0.60 14.81
N THR A 165 13.74 -1.19 14.30
CA THR A 165 13.67 -2.42 13.48
C THR A 165 12.96 -3.56 14.22
N ALA A 166 12.73 -3.40 15.53
CA ALA A 166 11.82 -4.17 16.37
C ALA A 166 10.31 -3.86 16.16
N GLY A 167 9.90 -2.67 15.71
CA GLY A 167 8.50 -2.30 15.49
C GLY A 167 7.89 -2.86 14.21
N VAL A 168 8.66 -2.91 13.11
CA VAL A 168 8.25 -3.58 11.85
C VAL A 168 8.31 -5.10 12.01
N ALA A 169 9.27 -5.62 12.79
CA ALA A 169 9.35 -7.03 13.16
C ALA A 169 8.26 -7.44 14.18
N ALA A 170 7.94 -6.63 15.19
CA ALA A 170 6.85 -6.88 16.14
C ALA A 170 5.46 -6.80 15.49
N VAL A 171 5.34 -6.07 14.38
CA VAL A 171 4.17 -6.05 13.50
C VAL A 171 3.95 -7.40 12.80
N LEU A 172 5.00 -8.21 12.63
CA LEU A 172 4.99 -9.53 11.99
C LEU A 172 5.17 -10.71 12.97
N GLN A 173 5.80 -10.52 14.13
CA GLN A 173 6.15 -11.60 15.07
C GLN A 173 5.00 -12.06 15.96
N ASN A 174 3.85 -11.38 15.97
CA ASN A 174 2.64 -11.88 16.63
C ASN A 174 1.79 -12.79 15.72
N THR A 175 2.41 -13.42 14.72
CA THR A 175 1.89 -14.66 14.15
C THR A 175 2.31 -15.83 15.05
N ASP A 176 1.66 -15.96 16.21
CA ASP A 176 1.59 -17.24 16.90
C ASP A 176 0.39 -18.04 16.33
N ASP A 177 0.45 -18.26 15.03
CA ASP A 177 -0.21 -19.39 14.39
C ASP A 177 0.89 -20.29 13.85
N ARG A 178 1.74 -20.76 14.77
CA ARG A 178 2.47 -21.99 14.55
C ARG A 178 1.44 -23.10 14.64
N THR A 179 0.80 -23.41 13.52
CA THR A 179 0.42 -24.79 13.26
C THR A 179 1.71 -25.59 13.28
N VAL A 180 2.07 -26.08 14.46
CA VAL A 180 3.14 -27.05 14.65
C VAL A 180 2.79 -28.24 13.79
N ASP A 181 3.52 -28.43 12.69
CA ASP A 181 3.50 -29.69 11.97
C ASP A 181 3.99 -30.77 12.95
N PRO A 182 3.16 -31.76 13.33
CA PRO A 182 3.51 -32.77 14.31
C PRO A 182 4.74 -33.62 13.92
N TYR A 183 5.19 -33.53 12.66
CA TYR A 183 6.33 -34.31 12.17
C TYR A 183 7.72 -33.70 12.43
N LEU A 184 7.82 -32.47 12.97
CA LEU A 184 9.13 -31.86 13.29
C LEU A 184 9.56 -31.99 14.77
N VAL A 185 8.74 -32.61 15.65
CA VAL A 185 9.02 -32.74 17.10
C VAL A 185 9.91 -33.97 17.43
N GLY A 186 10.55 -34.57 16.42
CA GLY A 186 11.29 -35.82 16.56
C GLY A 186 12.79 -35.72 16.82
N LEU A 187 13.41 -34.52 16.76
CA LEU A 187 14.89 -34.43 16.76
C LEU A 187 15.54 -33.59 17.88
N GLU A 188 14.79 -32.99 18.80
CA GLU A 188 15.36 -32.08 19.82
C GLU A 188 15.19 -32.54 21.28
N ASN A 189 15.13 -33.86 21.54
CA ASN A 189 15.01 -34.40 22.90
C ASN A 189 15.91 -35.62 23.19
N GLN A 190 17.19 -35.56 22.84
CA GLN A 190 18.19 -36.48 23.39
C GLN A 190 19.59 -35.88 23.41
N ALA A 191 19.85 -35.02 24.40
CA ALA A 191 21.19 -34.79 24.96
C ALA A 191 21.06 -33.92 26.22
N GLY A 192 20.53 -34.53 27.28
CA GLY A 192 20.54 -33.98 28.61
C GLY A 192 20.65 -35.15 29.57
N ASP A 193 21.87 -35.65 29.78
CA ASP A 193 22.18 -36.40 30.99
C ASP A 193 23.65 -36.19 31.38
N GLU A 194 23.84 -36.09 32.69
CA GLU A 194 24.98 -35.56 33.42
C GLU A 194 26.15 -36.56 33.50
N SER A 195 27.41 -36.08 33.48
CA SER A 195 28.45 -36.59 34.39
C SER A 195 29.69 -35.70 34.35
N ASP A 196 30.08 -35.26 35.54
CA ASP A 196 31.33 -34.60 35.91
C ASP A 196 32.50 -35.61 36.05
N GLU A 197 33.71 -35.04 36.10
CA GLU A 197 35.00 -35.56 36.63
C GLU A 197 36.10 -36.08 35.67
N GLU A 198 37.11 -35.21 35.55
CA GLU A 198 38.56 -35.39 35.79
C GLU A 198 39.46 -36.34 34.94
N ASP A 199 40.58 -35.72 34.56
CA ASP A 199 41.96 -36.19 34.45
C ASP A 199 42.55 -36.80 33.16
N GLU A 200 43.46 -35.99 32.61
CA GLU A 200 44.88 -36.23 32.27
C GLU A 200 45.29 -37.31 31.26
N ASP A 201 46.06 -36.80 30.28
CA ASP A 201 47.21 -37.41 29.60
C ASP A 201 47.02 -38.75 28.85
N PHE A 202 47.24 -38.74 27.53
CA PHE A 202 48.39 -39.42 26.91
C PHE A 202 48.42 -39.24 25.37
N VAL A 203 49.64 -39.24 24.84
CA VAL A 203 50.05 -38.78 23.50
C VAL A 203 50.18 -39.95 22.51
N ALA A 204 50.09 -39.60 21.22
CA ALA A 204 50.85 -40.13 20.08
C ALA A 204 50.34 -41.35 19.29
N ASP A 205 50.09 -41.05 18.00
CA ASP A 205 50.46 -41.77 16.77
C ASP A 205 50.04 -43.23 16.56
N LYS A 206 49.31 -43.49 15.46
CA LYS A 206 49.91 -43.92 14.18
C LYS A 206 48.87 -44.20 13.10
N ASP A 207 49.24 -43.77 11.89
CA ASP A 207 48.96 -44.40 10.59
C ASP A 207 48.64 -45.90 10.68
N ASP A 208 47.57 -46.33 10.00
CA ASP A 208 47.72 -47.49 9.12
C ASP A 208 46.75 -47.45 7.92
N SER A 209 47.39 -47.47 6.76
CA SER A 209 46.84 -47.50 5.42
C SER A 209 46.37 -48.91 5.04
N GLY A 210 45.22 -49.05 4.38
CA GLY A 210 44.94 -50.30 3.65
C GLY A 210 43.49 -50.53 3.24
N SER A 211 43.11 -50.08 2.05
CA SER A 211 42.25 -50.88 1.14
C SER A 211 43.17 -51.76 0.28
N PRO A 212 42.75 -52.82 -0.44
CA PRO A 212 41.39 -53.11 -0.95
C PRO A 212 41.01 -54.62 -1.00
N THR A 213 39.93 -54.94 -1.75
CA THR A 213 39.53 -56.25 -2.36
C THR A 213 38.89 -57.29 -1.44
N ASP A 214 38.00 -58.20 -1.85
CA ASP A 214 37.12 -58.47 -3.00
C ASP A 214 36.35 -59.76 -2.60
N ASP A 215 35.24 -60.06 -3.28
CA ASP A 215 34.51 -61.35 -3.30
C ASP A 215 33.83 -61.91 -2.04
N SER A 216 32.51 -62.11 -2.12
CA SER A 216 31.90 -63.46 -2.24
C SER A 216 30.37 -63.36 -2.26
N ASP A 217 29.80 -63.89 -3.34
CA ASP A 217 28.42 -64.41 -3.41
C ASP A 217 28.14 -65.40 -2.27
N GLU A 218 26.91 -65.41 -1.73
CA GLU A 218 25.99 -66.57 -1.74
C GLU A 218 24.75 -66.33 -0.85
N GLU A 219 23.62 -66.84 -1.35
CA GLU A 219 22.24 -66.93 -0.83
C GLU A 219 21.31 -65.71 -1.00
#